data_AF-A0A177VCX6-F1
#
_entry.id   AF-A0A177VCX6-F1
#
_cell.length_a   1.000
_cell.length_b   1.000
_cell.length_c   1.000
_cell.angle_alpha   90.00
_cell.angle_beta   90.00
_cell.angle_gamma   90.00
#
_symmetry.space_group_name_H-M   'P 1'
#
loop_
_entity.id
_entity.type
_entity.pdbx_description
1 polymer ?
#
loop_
_entity_poly.entity_id
_entity_poly.type
_entity_poly.pdbx_seq_one_letter_code
_entity_poly.pdbx_strand_id
1 'polypeptide(L)'
;MSLDAIINKHVVYEYDNGWRYEAWYKSADRIVYKIHSGPMGGRSNWQECSMRKIRDDIFMISWIEETGTVVTTTVDLGEKRVHSYINFSRGHWEHPEIAHGHYNKQAWRELAKVDPSKGETLTTGRKIVTESATIVEIYEGKGDLEDIDPLAPTL
;
A
#
# COMPACT_ATOMS: atom_id res chain seq x y z
N MET A 1 8.03 17.01 13.60
CA MET A 1 9.13 16.01 13.63
C MET A 1 9.50 15.69 12.20
N SER A 2 10.79 15.57 11.87
CA SER A 2 11.25 15.38 10.47
C SER A 2 10.94 13.98 9.91
N LEU A 3 10.79 13.87 8.59
CA LEU A 3 10.64 12.61 7.85
C LEU A 3 11.94 12.13 7.18
N ASP A 4 13.04 12.88 7.30
CA ASP A 4 14.28 12.65 6.52
C ASP A 4 14.80 11.22 6.56
N ALA A 5 14.61 10.49 7.67
CA ALA A 5 15.12 9.13 7.80
C ALA A 5 14.33 8.08 6.98
N ILE A 6 13.07 8.35 6.60
CA ILE A 6 12.27 7.44 5.77
C ILE A 6 12.15 7.89 4.32
N ILE A 7 12.25 9.19 4.04
CA ILE A 7 12.18 9.67 2.66
C ILE A 7 13.30 9.07 1.83
N ASN A 8 12.97 8.70 0.60
CA ASN A 8 13.81 8.00 -0.35
C ASN A 8 14.25 6.59 0.08
N LYS A 9 13.78 6.06 1.22
CA LYS A 9 14.02 4.66 1.58
C LYS A 9 13.17 3.74 0.72
N HIS A 10 13.80 2.69 0.24
CA HIS A 10 13.17 1.52 -0.32
C HIS A 10 13.28 0.38 0.70
N VAL A 11 12.16 -0.27 0.98
CA VAL A 11 12.09 -1.42 1.89
C VAL A 11 11.45 -2.60 1.18
N VAL A 12 12.10 -3.77 1.28
CA VAL A 12 11.51 -5.05 0.90
C VAL A 12 11.21 -5.80 2.18
N TYR A 13 9.99 -6.30 2.33
CA TYR A 13 9.54 -6.93 3.56
C TYR A 13 8.70 -8.18 3.29
N GLU A 14 8.84 -9.13 4.21
CA GLU A 14 8.14 -10.41 4.19
C GLU A 14 7.21 -10.46 5.40
N TYR A 15 5.91 -10.57 5.13
CA TYR A 15 4.90 -10.79 6.14
C TYR A 15 5.04 -12.16 6.78
N ASP A 16 4.62 -12.28 8.03
CA ASP A 16 4.69 -13.53 8.82
C ASP A 16 3.84 -14.65 8.19
N ASN A 17 2.87 -14.29 7.33
CA ASN A 17 2.06 -15.21 6.53
C ASN A 17 2.68 -15.59 5.17
N GLY A 18 3.92 -15.19 4.90
CA GLY A 18 4.69 -15.53 3.71
C GLY A 18 4.52 -14.60 2.50
N TRP A 19 3.77 -13.50 2.63
CA TRP A 19 3.64 -12.53 1.55
C TRP A 19 4.88 -11.62 1.46
N ARG A 20 5.34 -11.31 0.24
CA ARG A 20 6.51 -10.47 0.00
C ARG A 20 6.15 -9.24 -0.80
N TYR A 21 6.51 -8.07 -0.27
CA TYR A 21 6.13 -6.76 -0.77
C TYR A 21 7.36 -5.85 -0.79
N GLU A 22 7.37 -4.85 -1.67
CA GLU A 22 8.37 -3.78 -1.69
C GLU A 22 7.68 -2.42 -1.74
N ALA A 23 8.29 -1.42 -1.08
CA ALA A 23 7.80 -0.05 -1.06
C ALA A 23 8.95 0.95 -1.07
N TRP A 24 8.84 1.96 -1.92
CA TRP A 24 9.70 3.14 -1.95
C TRP A 24 8.92 4.38 -1.48
N TYR A 25 9.40 4.98 -0.39
CA TYR A 25 8.86 6.21 0.19
C TYR A 25 9.45 7.43 -0.54
N LYS A 26 9.02 7.63 -1.80
CA LYS A 26 9.57 8.61 -2.74
C LYS A 26 9.69 10.03 -2.17
N SER A 27 8.62 10.53 -1.56
CA SER A 27 8.54 11.87 -0.98
C SER A 27 7.65 11.87 0.26
N ALA A 28 7.51 13.02 0.92
CA ALA A 28 6.69 13.17 2.14
C ALA A 28 5.21 12.78 1.96
N ASP A 29 4.76 12.68 0.72
CA ASP A 29 3.38 12.46 0.32
C ASP A 29 3.23 11.45 -0.83
N ARG A 30 4.30 10.73 -1.22
CA ARG A 30 4.23 9.72 -2.29
C ARG A 30 4.89 8.42 -1.88
N ILE A 31 4.17 7.33 -2.15
CA ILE A 31 4.65 5.95 -2.05
C ILE A 31 4.51 5.26 -3.39
N VAL A 32 5.51 4.47 -3.77
CA VAL A 32 5.45 3.54 -4.91
C VAL A 32 5.69 2.14 -4.35
N TYR A 33 4.90 1.15 -4.74
CA TYR A 33 5.01 -0.19 -4.19
C TYR A 33 4.68 -1.28 -5.21
N LYS A 34 5.17 -2.49 -4.92
CA LYS A 34 4.88 -3.69 -5.70
C LYS A 34 4.70 -4.88 -4.77
N ILE A 35 3.80 -5.77 -5.20
CA ILE A 35 3.38 -6.94 -4.47
C ILE A 35 3.92 -8.17 -5.21
N HIS A 36 4.83 -8.92 -4.58
CA HIS A 36 5.47 -10.06 -5.24
C HIS A 36 4.69 -11.37 -5.03
N SER A 37 4.06 -11.55 -3.86
CA SER A 37 3.31 -12.77 -3.54
C SER A 37 2.08 -12.47 -2.68
N GLY A 38 1.27 -13.51 -2.44
CA GLY A 38 -0.03 -13.39 -1.78
C GLY A 38 -1.19 -13.14 -2.75
N PRO A 39 -2.40 -12.88 -2.25
CA PRO A 39 -3.60 -12.71 -3.09
C PRO A 39 -3.48 -11.59 -4.14
N MET A 40 -2.67 -10.58 -3.84
CA MET A 40 -2.44 -9.41 -4.70
C MET A 40 -1.11 -9.49 -5.47
N GLY A 41 -0.48 -10.66 -5.53
CA GLY A 41 0.79 -10.88 -6.24
C GLY A 41 0.74 -10.42 -7.69
N GLY A 42 1.75 -9.65 -8.12
CA GLY A 42 1.85 -9.08 -9.47
C GLY A 42 1.25 -7.67 -9.62
N ARG A 43 0.64 -7.11 -8.57
CA ARG A 43 0.16 -5.73 -8.55
C ARG A 43 1.30 -4.75 -8.25
N SER A 44 1.37 -3.67 -9.03
CA SER A 44 2.24 -2.52 -8.77
C SER A 44 1.42 -1.24 -8.82
N ASN A 45 1.69 -0.29 -7.94
CA ASN A 45 0.95 0.97 -7.89
C ASN A 45 1.78 2.09 -7.26
N TRP A 46 1.28 3.32 -7.36
CA TRP A 46 1.74 4.47 -6.60
C TRP A 46 0.54 5.16 -5.96
N GLN A 47 0.78 5.86 -4.86
CA GLN A 47 -0.30 6.59 -4.21
C GLN A 47 0.19 7.83 -3.46
N GLU A 48 -0.69 8.82 -3.39
CA GLU A 48 -0.61 9.91 -2.43
C GLU A 48 -0.92 9.39 -1.02
N CYS A 49 -0.01 9.61 -0.10
CA CYS A 49 -0.12 9.09 1.25
C CYS A 49 0.09 10.18 2.30
N SER A 50 -0.47 9.97 3.49
CA SER A 50 -0.10 10.74 4.67
C SER A 50 1.03 10.01 5.39
N MET A 51 2.16 10.69 5.59
CA MET A 51 3.27 10.17 6.40
C MET A 51 3.41 10.96 7.71
N ARG A 52 3.62 10.25 8.82
CA ARG A 52 3.88 10.84 10.14
C ARG A 52 4.98 10.07 10.86
N LYS A 53 5.96 10.80 11.39
CA LYS A 53 6.91 10.25 12.36
C LYS A 53 6.18 10.07 13.70
N ILE A 54 6.19 8.84 14.24
CA ILE A 54 5.67 8.52 15.57
C ILE A 54 6.74 8.83 16.63
N ARG A 55 7.94 8.30 16.42
CA ARG A 55 9.17 8.55 17.20
C ARG A 55 10.39 8.29 16.30
N ASP A 56 11.60 8.38 16.83
CA ASP A 56 12.81 8.03 16.08
C ASP A 56 12.69 6.62 15.48
N ASP A 57 13.02 6.54 14.19
CA ASP A 57 12.95 5.37 13.31
C ASP A 57 11.59 4.71 13.11
N ILE A 58 10.51 5.23 13.72
CA ILE A 58 9.14 4.75 13.53
C ILE A 58 8.28 5.76 12.78
N PHE A 59 7.71 5.30 11.68
CA PHE A 59 6.86 6.09 10.78
C PHE A 59 5.53 5.39 10.54
N MET A 60 4.46 6.16 10.45
CA MET A 60 3.14 5.72 10.02
C MET A 60 2.85 6.32 8.65
N ILE A 61 2.44 5.47 7.72
CA ILE A 61 2.08 5.83 6.35
C ILE A 61 0.68 5.32 6.08
N SER A 62 -0.22 6.19 5.64
CA SER A 62 -1.63 5.84 5.38
C SER A 62 -2.08 6.34 4.02
N TRP A 63 -2.85 5.54 3.30
CA TRP A 63 -3.41 5.91 2.00
C TRP A 63 -4.73 5.20 1.68
N ILE A 64 -5.37 5.66 0.61
CA ILE A 64 -6.55 5.04 0.01
C ILE A 64 -6.21 4.72 -1.45
N GLU A 65 -6.55 3.52 -1.89
CA GLU A 65 -6.38 3.09 -3.28
C GLU A 65 -7.68 3.26 -4.08
N GLU A 66 -7.57 3.29 -5.41
CA GLU A 66 -8.71 3.33 -6.33
C GLU A 66 -9.69 2.17 -6.16
N THR A 67 -9.20 1.04 -5.66
CA THR A 67 -10.00 -0.14 -5.30
C THR A 67 -10.93 0.11 -4.10
N GLY A 68 -10.82 1.28 -3.46
CA GLY A 68 -11.48 1.62 -2.22
C GLY A 68 -10.76 1.04 -0.99
N THR A 69 -9.62 0.38 -1.17
CA THR A 69 -8.81 -0.19 -0.07
C THR A 69 -8.16 0.91 0.73
N VAL A 70 -8.24 0.81 2.05
CA VAL A 70 -7.55 1.73 2.97
C VAL A 70 -6.38 1.00 3.59
N VAL A 71 -5.19 1.57 3.52
CA VAL A 71 -3.98 0.98 4.07
C VAL A 71 -3.34 1.93 5.07
N THR A 72 -2.85 1.37 6.17
CA THR A 72 -1.91 2.02 7.08
C THR A 72 -0.76 1.07 7.36
N THR A 73 0.48 1.51 7.18
CA THR A 73 1.68 0.78 7.57
C THR A 73 2.46 1.56 8.61
N THR A 74 2.82 0.89 9.70
CA THR A 74 3.85 1.36 10.63
C THR A 74 5.17 0.71 10.26
N VAL A 75 6.20 1.51 10.00
CA VAL A 75 7.53 1.07 9.60
C VAL A 75 8.49 1.45 10.71
N ASP A 76 9.09 0.44 11.33
CA ASP A 76 10.19 0.57 12.28
C ASP A 76 11.49 0.21 11.56
N LEU A 77 12.27 1.23 11.20
CA LEU A 77 13.54 1.05 10.49
C LEU A 77 14.63 0.50 11.43
N GLY A 78 14.54 0.77 12.73
CA GLY A 78 15.53 0.34 13.72
C GLY A 78 15.41 -1.15 14.01
N GLU A 79 14.19 -1.61 14.29
CA GLU A 79 13.88 -3.03 14.55
C GLU A 79 13.61 -3.83 13.27
N LYS A 80 13.67 -3.19 12.09
CA LYS A 80 13.41 -3.79 10.78
C LYS A 80 12.05 -4.49 10.72
N ARG A 81 11.02 -3.77 11.15
CA ARG A 81 9.65 -4.30 11.25
C ARG A 81 8.65 -3.44 10.50
N VAL A 82 7.69 -4.08 9.87
CA VAL A 82 6.50 -3.44 9.33
C VAL A 82 5.27 -4.05 9.97
N HIS A 83 4.28 -3.21 10.28
CA HIS A 83 2.96 -3.63 10.72
C HIS A 83 1.93 -2.97 9.82
N SER A 84 1.07 -3.75 9.19
CA SER A 84 0.10 -3.26 8.23
C SER A 84 -1.30 -3.50 8.72
N TYR A 85 -2.13 -2.47 8.61
CA TYR A 85 -3.58 -2.55 8.63
C TYR A 85 -4.07 -2.33 7.21
N ILE A 86 -4.76 -3.30 6.65
CA ILE A 86 -5.32 -3.24 5.29
C ILE A 86 -6.82 -3.51 5.39
N ASN A 87 -7.62 -2.57 4.91
CA ASN A 87 -9.07 -2.69 4.86
C ASN A 87 -9.53 -2.73 3.41
N PHE A 88 -9.58 -3.94 2.85
CA PHE A 88 -9.99 -4.19 1.47
C PHE A 88 -11.48 -3.92 1.29
N SER A 89 -11.86 -3.35 0.14
CA SER A 89 -13.24 -3.44 -0.33
C SER A 89 -13.61 -4.89 -0.63
N ARG A 90 -14.91 -5.25 -0.54
CA ARG A 90 -15.40 -6.58 -0.90
C ARG A 90 -14.94 -6.97 -2.31
N GLY A 91 -15.13 -6.07 -3.29
CA GLY A 91 -14.75 -6.30 -4.67
C GLY A 91 -13.26 -6.60 -4.82
N HIS A 92 -12.39 -5.82 -4.18
CA HIS A 92 -10.94 -6.06 -4.26
C HIS A 92 -10.55 -7.41 -3.64
N TRP A 93 -11.16 -7.79 -2.52
CA TRP A 93 -10.85 -9.06 -1.87
C TRP A 93 -11.37 -10.29 -2.63
N GLU A 94 -12.56 -10.19 -3.22
CA GLU A 94 -13.21 -11.30 -3.94
C GLU A 94 -12.72 -11.44 -5.39
N HIS A 95 -12.24 -10.35 -5.99
CA HIS A 95 -11.77 -10.29 -7.38
C HIS A 95 -10.38 -9.63 -7.50
N PRO A 96 -9.35 -10.15 -6.79
CA PRO A 96 -8.02 -9.54 -6.74
C PRO A 96 -7.34 -9.48 -8.11
N GLU A 97 -7.66 -10.40 -9.01
CA GLU A 97 -7.09 -10.50 -10.36
C GLU A 97 -7.34 -9.26 -11.22
N ILE A 98 -8.45 -8.54 -10.99
CA ILE A 98 -8.76 -7.28 -11.67
C ILE A 98 -7.76 -6.19 -11.26
N ALA A 99 -7.18 -6.31 -10.07
CA ALA A 99 -6.22 -5.40 -9.49
C ALA A 99 -4.75 -5.75 -9.84
N HIS A 100 -4.51 -6.86 -10.54
CA HIS A 100 -3.15 -7.31 -10.91
C HIS A 100 -2.58 -6.52 -12.10
N GLY A 101 -1.26 -6.53 -12.23
CA GLY A 101 -0.53 -5.84 -13.28
C GLY A 101 -0.21 -4.38 -12.97
N HIS A 102 0.07 -3.63 -14.03
CA HIS A 102 0.40 -2.21 -13.98
C HIS A 102 -0.87 -1.34 -14.03
N TYR A 103 -0.79 -0.15 -13.43
CA TYR A 103 -1.87 0.80 -13.14
C TYR A 103 -3.08 0.78 -14.11
N ASN A 104 -4.27 0.44 -13.59
CA ASN A 104 -5.53 0.51 -14.33
C ASN A 104 -6.65 1.19 -13.51
N LYS A 105 -6.65 2.53 -13.50
CA LYS A 105 -7.57 3.35 -12.70
C LYS A 105 -9.05 3.00 -12.89
N GLN A 106 -9.48 2.82 -14.13
CA GLN A 106 -10.91 2.62 -14.46
C GLN A 106 -11.40 1.28 -13.96
N ALA A 107 -10.68 0.19 -14.25
CA ALA A 107 -11.05 -1.15 -13.78
C ALA A 107 -11.01 -1.25 -12.25
N TRP A 108 -10.01 -0.64 -11.61
CA TRP A 108 -9.85 -0.72 -10.16
C TRP A 108 -10.94 0.03 -9.40
N ARG A 109 -11.44 1.15 -9.95
CA ARG A 109 -12.58 1.88 -9.37
C ARG A 109 -13.87 1.05 -9.36
N GLU A 110 -14.03 0.08 -10.26
CA GLU A 110 -15.17 -0.84 -10.22
C GLU A 110 -15.16 -1.72 -8.97
N LEU A 111 -13.97 -2.09 -8.47
CA LEU A 111 -13.81 -2.88 -7.23
C LEU A 111 -14.26 -2.12 -5.98
N ALA A 112 -14.30 -0.79 -6.04
CA ALA A 112 -14.77 0.06 -4.95
C ALA A 112 -16.30 0.23 -4.93
N LYS A 113 -17.01 -0.13 -6.00
CA LYS A 113 -18.44 0.13 -6.13
C LYS A 113 -19.26 -0.77 -5.22
N VAL A 114 -20.37 -0.20 -4.74
CA VAL A 114 -21.44 -0.93 -4.06
C VAL A 114 -22.50 -1.24 -5.10
N ASP A 115 -23.06 -2.45 -5.07
CA ASP A 115 -24.16 -2.83 -5.96
C ASP A 115 -25.47 -2.15 -5.49
N PRO A 116 -25.94 -1.10 -6.19
CA PRO A 116 -27.10 -0.35 -5.76
C PRO A 116 -28.39 -1.18 -5.88
N SER A 117 -28.39 -2.26 -6.67
CA SER A 117 -29.57 -3.12 -6.84
C SER A 117 -29.88 -3.96 -5.59
N LYS A 118 -28.88 -4.14 -4.72
CA LYS A 118 -29.03 -4.84 -3.43
C LYS A 118 -29.54 -3.93 -2.30
N GLY A 119 -29.84 -2.66 -2.60
CA GLY A 119 -30.22 -1.66 -1.60
C GLY A 119 -29.07 -1.23 -0.69
N GLU A 120 -27.85 -1.70 -0.96
CA GLU A 120 -26.63 -1.29 -0.26
C GLU A 120 -26.13 0.02 -0.91
N THR A 121 -25.96 1.07 -0.11
CA THR A 121 -25.38 2.36 -0.56
C THR A 121 -24.05 2.68 0.14
N LEU A 122 -23.64 1.82 1.07
CA LEU A 122 -22.43 1.96 1.87
C LEU A 122 -21.46 0.82 1.57
N THR A 123 -20.15 1.13 1.55
CA THR A 123 -19.09 0.12 1.39
C THR A 123 -18.85 -0.63 2.71
N THR A 124 -19.85 -1.40 3.16
CA THR A 124 -19.81 -2.16 4.43
C THR A 124 -19.17 -3.54 4.28
N GLY A 125 -19.24 -4.13 3.08
CA GLY A 125 -18.50 -5.34 2.73
C GLY A 125 -17.00 -5.06 2.70
N ARG A 126 -16.31 -5.40 3.79
CA ARG A 126 -14.89 -5.11 4.00
C ARG A 126 -14.16 -6.34 4.52
N LYS A 127 -12.93 -6.54 4.06
CA LYS A 127 -12.01 -7.52 4.65
C LYS A 127 -10.86 -6.79 5.31
N ILE A 128 -10.81 -6.88 6.63
CA ILE A 128 -9.66 -6.39 7.40
C ILE A 128 -8.60 -7.49 7.43
N VAL A 129 -7.37 -7.09 7.11
CA VAL A 129 -6.15 -7.87 7.29
C VAL A 129 -5.19 -7.01 8.11
N THR A 130 -4.76 -7.54 9.26
CA THR A 130 -3.69 -6.96 10.06
C THR A 130 -2.56 -7.95 10.12
N GLU A 131 -1.39 -7.53 9.66
CA GLU A 131 -0.25 -8.45 9.54
C GLU A 131 1.07 -7.76 9.86
N SER A 132 1.96 -8.56 10.38
CA SER A 132 3.31 -8.21 10.78
C SER A 132 4.29 -8.69 9.71
N ALA A 133 5.33 -7.92 9.42
CA ALA A 133 6.39 -8.28 8.48
C ALA A 133 7.78 -7.93 9.00
N THR A 134 8.77 -8.70 8.54
CA THR A 134 10.19 -8.42 8.74
C THR A 134 10.74 -7.73 7.50
N ILE A 135 11.47 -6.63 7.68
CA ILE A 135 12.17 -5.94 6.59
C ILE A 135 13.45 -6.73 6.29
N VAL A 136 13.53 -7.26 5.06
CA VAL A 136 14.65 -8.08 4.60
C VAL A 136 15.70 -7.26 3.86
N GLU A 137 15.29 -6.14 3.25
CA GLU A 137 16.20 -5.21 2.56
C GLU A 137 15.80 -3.75 2.83
N ILE A 138 16.79 -2.89 3.05
CA ILE A 138 16.62 -1.43 3.20
C ILE A 138 17.73 -0.75 2.42
N TYR A 139 17.38 0.12 1.48
CA TYR A 139 18.32 0.93 0.73
C TYR A 139 17.68 2.26 0.29
N GLU A 140 18.42 3.08 -0.45
CA GLU A 140 17.93 4.37 -0.95
C GLU A 140 17.69 4.35 -2.46
N GLY A 141 16.70 5.11 -2.91
CA GLY A 141 16.31 5.20 -4.31
C GLY A 141 15.21 4.21 -4.68
N LYS A 142 14.73 4.31 -5.91
CA LYS A 142 13.54 3.57 -6.37
C LYS A 142 13.73 2.05 -6.52
N GLY A 143 14.98 1.58 -6.67
CA GLY A 143 15.24 0.21 -7.11
C GLY A 143 14.65 -0.06 -8.49
N ASP A 144 13.92 -1.17 -8.62
CA ASP A 144 13.23 -1.53 -9.87
C ASP A 144 11.82 -0.94 -9.99
N LEU A 145 11.37 -0.18 -8.98
CA LEU A 145 10.08 0.50 -9.04
C LEU A 145 10.10 1.66 -10.06
N GLU A 146 8.91 1.99 -10.56
CA GLU A 146 8.70 3.12 -11.46
C GLU A 146 8.98 4.44 -10.74
N ASP A 147 9.64 5.36 -11.45
CA ASP A 147 9.78 6.73 -10.98
C ASP A 147 8.61 7.57 -11.51
N ILE A 148 7.67 7.89 -10.62
CA ILE A 148 6.48 8.65 -10.99
C ILE A 148 6.73 10.16 -10.95
N ASP A 149 5.98 10.90 -11.77
CA ASP A 149 5.87 12.35 -11.63
C ASP A 149 5.34 12.69 -10.22
N PRO A 150 5.91 13.67 -9.49
CA PRO A 150 5.38 14.08 -8.18
C PRO A 150 3.89 14.48 -8.20
N LEU A 151 3.39 14.95 -9.34
CA LEU A 151 2.01 15.32 -9.60
C LEU A 151 1.21 14.22 -10.31
N ALA A 152 1.75 13.00 -10.42
CA ALA A 152 1.03 11.87 -10.99
C ALA A 152 -0.34 11.72 -10.30
N PRO A 153 -1.43 11.60 -11.07
CA PRO A 153 -2.76 11.56 -10.52
C PRO A 153 -2.92 10.31 -9.66
N THR A 154 -3.46 10.55 -8.48
CA THR A 154 -3.91 9.54 -7.52
C THR A 154 -5.43 9.55 -7.52
N LEU A 155 -6.06 8.87 -6.57
CA LEU A 155 -7.52 8.69 -6.44
C LEU A 155 -8.36 9.84 -7.03
#